data_AF-A0AAE5WNQ2-F1
#
_entry.id   AF-A0AAE5WNQ2-F1
#
_cell.length_a   1.000
_cell.length_b   1.000
_cell.length_c   1.000
_cell.angle_alpha   90.00
_cell.angle_beta   90.00
_cell.angle_gamma   90.00
#
_symmetry.space_group_name_H-M   'P 1'
#
loop_
_entity.id
_entity.type
_entity.pdbx_description
1 polymer ?
#
loop_
_entity_poly.entity_id
_entity_poly.type
_entity_poly.pdbx_seq_one_letter_code
_entity_poly.pdbx_strand_id
1 'polypeptide(L)' 'MHRFTVTLTREIEADTAEEAALLLYQELSKGPLPDRYSVTDETGVNMEVKLDREKADEFASIDHTADPGNW' A
#
# COMPACT_ATOMS: atom_id res chain seq x y z
N MET A 1 -3.49 -1.00 -20.83
CA MET A 1 -3.04 -0.97 -19.42
C MET A 1 -3.87 0.08 -18.71
N HIS A 2 -4.51 -0.26 -17.60
CA HIS A 2 -5.29 0.68 -16.78
C HIS A 2 -4.40 1.21 -15.66
N ARG A 3 -4.49 2.52 -15.38
CA ARG A 3 -3.73 3.14 -14.30
C ARG A 3 -4.60 3.22 -13.05
N PHE A 4 -4.06 2.74 -11.94
CA PHE A 4 -4.69 2.84 -10.64
C PHE A 4 -3.77 3.61 -9.69
N THR A 5 -4.36 4.50 -8.90
CA THR A 5 -3.69 5.13 -7.77
C THR A 5 -4.02 4.31 -6.52
N VAL A 6 -3.00 3.68 -5.94
CA VAL A 6 -3.14 2.89 -4.72
C VAL A 6 -2.61 3.71 -3.55
N THR A 7 -3.43 3.86 -2.52
CA THR A 7 -3.08 4.60 -1.30
C THR A 7 -3.35 3.76 -0.07
N LEU A 8 -2.50 3.92 0.94
CA LEU A 8 -2.72 3.37 2.26
C LEU A 8 -3.36 4.46 3.13
N THR A 9 -4.53 4.18 3.67
CA THR A 9 -5.23 5.09 4.58
C THR A 9 -5.16 4.55 6.00
N ARG A 10 -4.61 5.36 6.90
CA ARG A 10 -4.50 5.04 8.33
C ARG A 10 -4.82 6.28 9.15
N GLU A 11 -5.62 6.10 10.18
CA GLU A 11 -5.85 7.15 11.18
C GLU A 11 -4.72 7.05 12.21
N ILE A 12 -3.92 8.11 12.30
CA ILE A 12 -2.79 8.22 13.22
C ILE A 12 -2.93 9.56 13.94
N GLU A 13 -2.92 9.51 15.26
CA GLU A 13 -2.86 10.70 16.10
C GLU A 13 -1.41 11.19 16.16
N ALA A 14 -1.17 12.42 15.71
CA ALA A 14 0.12 13.07 15.70
C ALA A 14 -0.04 14.59 15.81
N ASP A 15 0.98 15.29 16.30
CA ASP A 15 0.95 16.74 16.42
C ASP A 15 1.11 17.43 15.06
N THR A 16 1.72 16.75 14.08
CA THR A 16 1.91 17.28 12.71
C THR A 16 1.71 16.21 11.64
N ALA A 17 1.44 16.67 10.40
CA ALA A 17 1.32 15.79 9.25
C ALA A 17 2.63 15.03 8.93
N GLU A 18 3.78 15.66 9.16
CA GLU A 18 5.08 15.02 8.99
C GLU A 18 5.27 13.90 10.03
N GLU A 19 4.93 14.16 11.29
CA GLU A 19 5.00 13.13 12.33
C GLU A 19 4.06 11.97 12.04
N ALA A 20 2.82 12.22 11.59
CA ALA A 20 1.91 11.15 11.16
C ALA A 20 2.52 10.29 10.04
N ALA A 21 3.20 10.91 9.06
CA ALA A 21 3.89 10.18 7.99
C ALA A 21 5.07 9.36 8.50
N LEU A 22 5.86 9.90 9.44
CA LEU A 22 6.98 9.19 10.07
C LEU A 22 6.49 8.00 10.91
N LEU A 23 5.39 8.18 11.64
CA LEU A 23 4.76 7.11 12.42
C LEU A 23 4.21 6.00 11.50
N LEU A 24 3.55 6.36 10.40
CA LEU A 24 3.11 5.38 9.40
C LEU A 24 4.30 4.60 8.82
N TYR A 25 5.37 5.30 8.42
CA TYR A 25 6.59 4.67 7.91
C TYR A 25 7.20 3.70 8.94
N GLN A 26 7.22 4.09 10.22
CA GLN A 26 7.71 3.24 11.30
C GLN A 26 6.82 2.00 11.50
N GLU A 27 5.49 2.15 11.46
CA GLU A 27 4.53 1.03 11.57
C GLU A 27 4.77 0.01 10.45
N LEU A 28 4.91 0.47 9.20
CA LEU A 28 5.18 -0.38 8.04
C LEU A 28 6.55 -1.06 8.09
N SER A 29 7.54 -0.43 8.73
CA SER A 29 8.90 -0.98 8.85
C SER A 29 9.04 -2.05 9.92
N LYS A 30 8.13 -2.08 10.91
CA LYS A 30 8.23 -2.96 12.10
C LYS A 30 7.08 -3.96 12.22
N GLY A 31 5.93 -3.64 11.64
CA GLY A 31 4.70 -4.41 11.74
C GLY A 31 4.41 -5.23 10.49
N PRO A 32 3.38 -6.10 10.55
CA PRO A 32 2.82 -6.69 9.34
C PRO A 32 2.25 -5.56 8.46
N LEU A 33 2.46 -5.68 7.15
CA LEU A 33 1.85 -4.76 6.19
C LEU A 33 0.32 -4.78 6.35
N PRO A 34 -0.33 -3.61 6.26
CA PRO A 34 -1.78 -3.51 6.35
C PRO A 34 -2.44 -4.31 5.23
N ASP A 35 -3.58 -4.91 5.54
CA ASP A 35 -4.36 -5.72 4.61
C ASP A 35 -5.44 -4.89 3.88
N ARG A 36 -5.47 -3.56 4.01
CA ARG A 36 -6.46 -2.70 3.33
C ARG A 36 -5.82 -1.53 2.62
N TYR A 37 -6.27 -1.31 1.40
CA TYR A 37 -5.79 -0.26 0.52
C TYR A 37 -6.96 0.41 -0.17
N SER A 38 -6.86 1.72 -0.37
CA SER A 38 -7.79 2.48 -1.18
C SER A 38 -7.23 2.57 -2.60
N VAL A 39 -7.99 2.04 -3.56
CA VAL A 39 -7.63 2.00 -4.98
C VAL A 39 -8.56 2.94 -5.72
N THR A 40 -7.98 3.93 -6.40
CA THR A 40 -8.71 4.84 -7.29
C THR A 40 -8.37 4.50 -8.74
N ASP A 41 -9.37 4.25 -9.57
CA ASP A 41 -9.17 4.00 -10.99
C ASP A 41 -9.06 5.31 -11.79
N GLU A 42 -8.83 5.20 -13.10
CA GLU A 42 -8.67 6.34 -14.00
C GLU A 42 -9.94 7.20 -14.16
N THR A 43 -11.11 6.64 -13.86
CA THR A 43 -12.39 7.37 -13.85
C THR A 43 -12.66 8.07 -12.51
N GLY A 44 -11.78 7.89 -11.52
CA GLY A 44 -11.87 8.51 -10.20
C GLY A 44 -12.76 7.76 -9.22
N VAL A 45 -13.21 6.54 -9.54
CA VAL A 45 -13.94 5.68 -8.61
C VAL A 45 -12.95 5.12 -7.60
N ASN A 46 -13.21 5.42 -6.32
CA ASN A 46 -12.46 4.89 -5.20
C ASN A 46 -13.11 3.61 -4.68
N MET A 47 -12.30 2.58 -4.44
CA MET A 47 -12.72 1.30 -3.90
C MET A 47 -11.75 0.88 -2.79
N GLU A 48 -12.28 0.38 -1.67
CA GLU A 48 -11.47 -0.27 -0.65
C GLU A 48 -11.21 -1.72 -1.06
N VAL A 49 -9.93 -2.10 -1.13
CA VAL A 49 -9.49 -3.46 -1.44
C VAL A 49 -8.83 -4.03 -0.20
N LYS A 50 -9.39 -5.12 0.30
CA LYS A 50 -8.78 -5.93 1.35
C LYS A 50 -7.91 -7.02 0.69
N LEU A 51 -6.61 -7.02 0.98
CA LEU A 51 -5.68 -8.04 0.53
C LEU A 51 -5.72 -9.26 1.45
N ASP A 52 -5.81 -10.44 0.84
CA ASP A 52 -5.50 -11.69 1.52
C ASP A 52 -3.97 -11.79 1.64
N ARG A 53 -3.45 -11.82 2.87
CA ARG A 53 -2.00 -11.86 3.12
C ARG A 53 -1.32 -13.05 2.44
N GLU A 54 -1.94 -14.22 2.47
CA GLU A 54 -1.43 -15.41 1.76
C GLU A 54 -1.29 -15.17 0.26
N LYS A 55 -2.31 -14.58 -0.40
CA LYS A 55 -2.22 -14.23 -1.82
C LYS A 55 -1.19 -13.16 -2.11
N ALA A 56 -1.00 -12.21 -1.20
CA ALA A 56 0.01 -11.15 -1.36
C ALA A 56 1.43 -11.72 -1.24
N ASP A 57 1.69 -12.59 -0.27
CA ASP A 57 2.95 -13.33 -0.11
C ASP A 57 3.19 -14.27 -1.30
N GLU A 58 2.15 -14.97 -1.80
CA GLU A 58 2.25 -15.78 -3.02
C GLU A 58 2.54 -14.91 -4.25
N PHE A 59 1.90 -13.75 -4.40
CA PHE A 59 2.17 -12.83 -5.50
C PHE A 59 3.61 -12.30 -5.47
N ALA A 60 4.14 -12.00 -4.27
CA ALA A 60 5.55 -11.64 -4.10
C ALA A 60 6.50 -12.80 -4.45
N SER A 61 6.08 -14.05 -4.23
CA SER A 61 6.88 -15.25 -4.53
C SER A 61 6.81 -15.72 -5.99
N ILE A 62 5.81 -15.29 -6.78
CA ILE A 62 5.57 -15.74 -8.16
C ILE A 62 6.20 -14.79 -9.21
N ASP A 63 6.97 -13.78 -8.74
CA ASP A 63 7.58 -12.66 -9.49
C ASP A 63 7.63 -12.75 -11.03
N HIS A 64 6.98 -11.77 -11.66
CA HIS A 64 7.23 -11.39 -13.05
C HIS A 64 7.27 -9.86 -13.22
N THR A 65 7.61 -9.08 -12.19
CA THR A 65 7.74 -7.61 -12.31
C THR A 65 8.83 -6.94 -11.45
N ALA A 66 9.63 -7.67 -10.66
CA ALA A 66 10.89 -7.14 -10.12
C ALA A 66 12.01 -7.30 -11.16
N ASP A 67 11.92 -6.55 -12.27
CA ASP A 67 13.07 -6.31 -13.12
C ASP A 67 14.04 -5.42 -12.31
N PRO A 68 15.23 -5.89 -11.87
CA PRO A 68 16.07 -5.19 -10.88
C PRO A 68 16.77 -3.93 -11.41
N GLY A 69 16.43 -3.48 -12.62
CA GLY A 69 17.28 -2.63 -13.44
C GLY A 69 16.76 -1.24 -13.79
N ASN A 70 15.69 -0.71 -13.17
CA ASN A 70 15.24 0.64 -13.50
C ASN A 70 14.51 1.35 -12.35
N TRP A 71 15.29 1.91 -11.42
CA TRP A 71 14.90 3.00 -10.51
C TRP A 71 15.66 4.27 -10.89
#